data_AF-A0A7S0L0E3-F1
#
_entry.id   AF-A0A7S0L0E3-F1
#
_cell.length_a   1.000
_cell.length_b   1.000
_cell.length_c   1.000
_cell.angle_alpha   90.00
_cell.angle_beta   90.00
_cell.angle_gamma   90.00
#
_symmetry.space_group_name_H-M   'P 1'
#
loop_
_entity.id
_entity.type
_entity.pdbx_description
1 polymer ?
#
loop_
_entity_poly.entity_id
_entity_poly.type
_entity_poly.pdbx_seq_one_letter_code
_entity_poly.pdbx_strand_id
1 'polypeptide(L)'
;ATMIPESQGITWEDDFFDDDFDCENIVAVFDFDYEMMESFYTSVCWASYAATLLYFPFFCAATFFGTPCMLRKNVKWNVYSQHVAVTRDGIRFVKDRRPQCWGLACTDAGKSSKTVPFDKITDCDIEEPAGNSWLCIKNVLCTVNVDTASSNQARHELVISGLKDPHTFKKLVWTMKRSSKETPRPAPSVFEMVDRKINNNENDQGESVANLLRDIRDELRELKKIKKEEETVGEVVEQQLDLLVGTPQEDHQVSSQASLPTNPE
;
A
#
# COMPACT_ATOMS: atom_id res chain seq x y z
N ALA A 1 -0.57 17.33 8.02
CA ALA A 1 -0.24 15.89 8.17
C ALA A 1 1.08 15.80 8.93
N THR A 2 1.08 15.24 10.14
CA THR A 2 2.31 15.00 10.91
C THR A 2 3.11 13.90 10.22
N MET A 3 4.28 14.23 9.67
CA MET A 3 5.20 13.25 9.11
C MET A 3 5.63 12.27 10.20
N ILE A 4 5.52 10.97 9.92
CA ILE A 4 5.97 9.92 10.83
C ILE A 4 7.50 9.81 10.65
N PRO A 5 8.31 9.92 11.71
CA PRO A 5 9.77 9.91 11.57
C PRO A 5 10.30 8.61 10.97
N GLU A 6 9.57 7.50 11.14
CA GLU A 6 9.95 6.18 10.62
C GLU A 6 9.77 6.02 9.11
N SER A 7 8.99 6.89 8.45
CA SER A 7 8.88 6.90 6.99
C SER A 7 9.97 7.76 6.33
N GLN A 8 10.74 8.51 7.11
CA GLN A 8 11.80 9.37 6.58
C GLN A 8 12.98 8.51 6.12
N GLY A 9 13.25 8.50 4.81
CA GLY A 9 14.39 7.79 4.21
C GLY A 9 14.04 6.47 3.54
N ILE A 10 12.76 6.06 3.51
CA ILE A 10 12.33 4.95 2.66
C ILE A 10 12.14 5.50 1.24
N THR A 11 13.13 5.30 0.38
CA THR A 11 13.03 5.55 -1.06
C THR A 11 12.58 4.25 -1.73
N TRP A 12 11.53 4.30 -2.53
CA TRP A 12 11.13 3.19 -3.39
C TRP A 12 11.47 3.51 -4.85
N GLU A 13 11.72 2.48 -5.65
CA GLU A 13 12.04 2.63 -7.08
C GLU A 13 10.80 2.52 -7.98
N ASP A 14 9.70 1.93 -7.48
CA ASP A 14 8.50 1.62 -8.24
C ASP A 14 7.51 2.80 -8.37
N ASP A 15 7.28 3.26 -9.58
CA ASP A 15 6.38 4.36 -9.95
C ASP A 15 4.90 3.93 -10.06
N PHE A 16 4.58 2.66 -9.78
CA PHE A 16 3.22 2.10 -9.92
C PHE A 16 2.12 2.91 -9.22
N PHE A 17 2.42 3.53 -8.08
CA PHE A 17 1.43 4.26 -7.28
C PHE A 17 1.36 5.76 -7.59
N ASP A 18 2.22 6.32 -8.44
CA ASP A 18 2.32 7.77 -8.66
C ASP A 18 1.08 8.33 -9.41
N ASP A 19 0.44 7.50 -10.23
CA ASP A 19 -0.75 7.87 -11.01
C ASP A 19 -2.08 7.60 -10.28
N ASP A 20 -2.07 6.92 -9.13
CA ASP A 20 -3.29 6.59 -8.39
C ASP A 20 -3.79 7.84 -7.65
N PHE A 21 -5.06 8.24 -7.86
CA PHE A 21 -5.69 9.39 -7.17
C PHE A 21 -5.63 9.33 -5.63
N ASP A 22 -5.35 8.14 -5.08
CA ASP A 22 -5.21 7.88 -3.64
C ASP A 22 -3.77 8.09 -3.11
N CYS A 23 -2.86 8.69 -3.90
CA CYS A 23 -1.48 9.02 -3.48
C CYS A 23 -1.39 9.68 -2.10
N GLU A 24 -2.34 10.57 -1.77
CA GLU A 24 -2.35 11.29 -0.49
C GLU A 24 -2.46 10.38 0.75
N ASN A 25 -2.97 9.16 0.57
CA ASN A 25 -3.16 8.18 1.64
C ASN A 25 -2.03 7.16 1.73
N ILE A 26 -1.09 7.15 0.79
CA ILE A 26 0.06 6.24 0.80
C ILE A 26 1.12 6.80 1.74
N VAL A 27 1.57 5.98 2.69
CA VAL A 27 2.60 6.34 3.68
C VAL A 27 3.97 5.89 3.20
N ALA A 28 4.07 4.65 2.73
CA ALA A 28 5.30 4.08 2.17
C ALA A 28 4.99 2.94 1.20
N VAL A 29 5.80 2.81 0.16
CA VAL A 29 5.81 1.69 -0.78
C VAL A 29 7.01 0.80 -0.46
N PHE A 30 6.83 -0.52 -0.54
CA PHE A 30 7.89 -1.49 -0.27
C PHE A 30 8.19 -2.32 -1.51
N ASP A 31 9.45 -2.28 -1.94
CA ASP A 31 9.93 -3.03 -3.08
C ASP A 31 10.17 -4.51 -2.73
N PHE A 32 9.90 -5.35 -3.73
CA PHE A 32 10.27 -6.76 -3.70
C PHE A 32 11.69 -6.96 -4.22
N ASP A 33 12.37 -7.99 -3.74
CA ASP A 33 13.59 -8.48 -4.37
C ASP A 33 13.21 -9.33 -5.61
N TYR A 34 12.89 -8.63 -6.70
CA TYR A 34 12.39 -9.25 -7.93
C TYR A 34 13.39 -10.25 -8.53
N GLU A 35 14.70 -10.00 -8.41
CA GLU A 35 15.74 -10.90 -8.91
C GLU A 35 15.83 -12.20 -8.10
N MET A 36 15.79 -12.08 -6.76
CA MET A 36 15.77 -13.25 -5.88
C MET A 36 14.48 -14.07 -6.06
N MET A 37 13.33 -13.39 -6.19
CA MET A 37 12.07 -14.06 -6.47
C MET A 37 12.07 -14.76 -7.84
N GLU A 38 12.54 -14.08 -8.91
CA GLU A 38 12.61 -14.67 -10.26
C GLU A 38 13.47 -15.94 -10.24
N SER A 39 14.68 -15.87 -9.65
CA SER A 39 15.61 -16.99 -9.61
C SER A 39 15.10 -18.17 -8.78
N PHE A 40 14.49 -17.90 -7.62
CA PHE A 40 13.89 -18.91 -6.75
C PHE A 40 12.71 -19.62 -7.45
N TYR A 41 11.72 -18.85 -7.91
CA TYR A 41 10.54 -19.44 -8.56
C TYR A 41 10.90 -20.14 -9.87
N THR A 42 11.85 -19.61 -10.65
CA THR A 42 12.35 -20.28 -11.86
C THR A 42 12.96 -21.64 -11.52
N SER A 43 13.74 -21.73 -10.43
CA SER A 43 14.32 -23.00 -9.99
C SER A 43 13.25 -24.01 -9.55
N VAL A 44 12.26 -23.58 -8.78
CA VAL A 44 11.12 -24.42 -8.36
C VAL A 44 10.33 -24.91 -9.57
N CYS A 45 10.06 -24.02 -10.52
CA CYS A 45 9.41 -24.30 -11.78
C CYS A 45 10.17 -25.32 -12.64
N TRP A 46 11.49 -25.19 -12.75
CA TRP A 46 12.33 -26.12 -13.51
C TRP A 46 12.38 -27.50 -12.91
N ALA A 47 12.55 -27.58 -11.59
CA ALA A 47 12.47 -28.86 -10.94
C ALA A 47 11.06 -29.45 -11.18
N SER A 48 9.98 -28.64 -11.17
CA SER A 48 8.57 -29.09 -11.22
C SER A 48 8.32 -29.71 -12.57
N TYR A 49 8.80 -29.03 -13.59
CA TYR A 49 8.85 -29.53 -14.93
C TYR A 49 9.64 -30.85 -15.01
N ALA A 50 10.87 -30.91 -14.48
CA ALA A 50 11.68 -32.13 -14.47
C ALA A 50 11.00 -33.32 -13.76
N ALA A 51 10.31 -33.08 -12.65
CA ALA A 51 9.54 -34.11 -11.96
C ALA A 51 8.37 -34.60 -12.82
N THR A 52 7.65 -33.70 -13.52
CA THR A 52 6.57 -34.10 -14.44
C THR A 52 7.08 -34.89 -15.65
N LEU A 53 8.32 -34.67 -16.11
CA LEU A 53 8.94 -35.47 -17.18
C LEU A 53 9.01 -36.96 -16.82
N LEU A 54 9.20 -37.28 -15.54
CA LEU A 54 9.32 -38.66 -15.07
C LEU A 54 7.99 -39.42 -15.14
N TYR A 55 6.86 -38.72 -14.98
CA TYR A 55 5.53 -39.34 -14.96
C TYR A 55 4.90 -39.45 -16.36
N PHE A 56 5.15 -38.49 -17.26
CA PHE A 56 4.51 -38.45 -18.59
C PHE A 56 5.51 -38.08 -19.71
N PRO A 57 6.44 -38.98 -20.09
CA PRO A 57 7.52 -38.66 -21.03
C PRO A 57 7.00 -38.27 -22.43
N PHE A 58 5.92 -38.88 -22.91
CA PHE A 58 5.37 -38.60 -24.23
C PHE A 58 4.71 -37.21 -24.35
N PHE A 59 3.98 -36.78 -23.31
CA PHE A 59 3.36 -35.45 -23.29
C PHE A 59 4.41 -34.34 -23.19
N CYS A 60 5.49 -34.61 -22.47
CA CYS A 60 6.51 -33.61 -22.23
C CYS A 60 7.49 -33.42 -23.41
N ALA A 61 7.72 -34.46 -24.21
CA ALA A 61 8.51 -34.34 -25.43
C ALA A 61 7.90 -33.32 -26.42
N ALA A 62 6.57 -33.24 -26.48
CA ALA A 62 5.86 -32.27 -27.31
C ALA A 62 5.98 -30.82 -26.79
N THR A 63 6.13 -30.63 -25.48
CA THR A 63 6.20 -29.30 -24.86
C THR A 63 7.64 -28.79 -24.68
N PHE A 64 8.66 -29.63 -24.85
CA PHE A 64 10.06 -29.34 -24.54
C PHE A 64 10.64 -28.11 -25.24
N PHE A 65 10.23 -27.82 -26.48
CA PHE A 65 10.80 -26.72 -27.27
C PHE A 65 10.31 -25.33 -26.84
N GLY A 66 9.08 -25.21 -26.33
CA GLY A 66 8.49 -23.93 -25.92
C GLY A 66 8.46 -23.71 -24.41
N THR A 67 8.52 -24.78 -23.62
CA THR A 67 8.32 -24.72 -22.16
C THR A 67 9.41 -23.92 -21.43
N PRO A 68 10.71 -24.11 -21.69
CA PRO A 68 11.79 -23.38 -21.00
C PRO A 68 11.66 -21.85 -21.08
N CYS A 69 11.39 -21.32 -22.26
CA CYS A 69 11.30 -19.87 -22.45
C CYS A 69 10.00 -19.31 -21.88
N MET A 70 8.91 -20.08 -21.90
CA MET A 70 7.62 -19.66 -21.35
C MET A 70 7.59 -19.69 -19.84
N LEU A 71 8.23 -20.66 -19.15
CA LEU A 71 8.25 -20.67 -17.70
C LEU A 71 8.92 -19.42 -17.13
N ARG A 72 10.10 -19.05 -17.65
CA ARG A 72 10.80 -17.86 -17.16
C ARG A 72 9.99 -16.58 -17.39
N LYS A 73 9.34 -16.44 -18.55
CA LYS A 73 8.44 -15.31 -18.83
C LYS A 73 7.26 -15.28 -17.87
N ASN A 74 6.60 -16.41 -17.62
CA ASN A 74 5.48 -16.50 -16.69
C ASN A 74 5.88 -16.16 -15.26
N VAL A 75 7.04 -16.64 -14.81
CA VAL A 75 7.60 -16.30 -13.49
C VAL A 75 7.85 -14.81 -13.42
N LYS A 76 8.54 -14.23 -14.43
CA LYS A 76 8.80 -12.80 -14.50
C LYS A 76 7.50 -11.99 -14.44
N TRP A 77 6.51 -12.30 -15.28
CA TRP A 77 5.21 -11.62 -15.25
C TRP A 77 4.51 -11.73 -13.90
N ASN A 78 4.63 -12.86 -13.20
CA ASN A 78 4.01 -13.04 -11.89
C ASN A 78 4.72 -12.29 -10.77
N VAL A 79 6.05 -12.19 -10.84
CA VAL A 79 6.88 -11.52 -9.83
C VAL A 79 6.74 -10.00 -9.94
N TYR A 80 6.80 -9.45 -11.15
CA TYR A 80 6.71 -8.01 -11.41
C TYR A 80 5.29 -7.45 -11.36
N SER A 81 4.25 -8.29 -11.24
CA SER A 81 2.88 -7.81 -11.10
C SER A 81 2.48 -7.58 -9.64
N GLN A 82 3.38 -7.70 -8.67
CA GLN A 82 3.03 -7.65 -7.25
C GLN A 82 3.59 -6.37 -6.64
N HIS A 83 2.72 -5.61 -5.98
CA HIS A 83 3.03 -4.31 -5.39
C HIS A 83 2.43 -4.24 -3.99
N VAL A 84 3.18 -3.68 -3.05
CA VAL A 84 2.75 -3.51 -1.66
C VAL A 84 2.98 -2.09 -1.20
N ALA A 85 1.90 -1.46 -0.74
CA ALA A 85 1.94 -0.15 -0.13
C ALA A 85 1.29 -0.20 1.27
N VAL A 86 1.86 0.56 2.19
CA VAL A 86 1.26 0.85 3.49
C VAL A 86 0.55 2.19 3.37
N THR A 87 -0.76 2.19 3.53
CA THR A 87 -1.60 3.40 3.52
C THR A 87 -1.93 3.84 4.94
N ARG A 88 -2.64 4.97 5.10
CA ARG A 88 -3.14 5.44 6.41
C ARG A 88 -4.14 4.48 7.05
N ASP A 89 -4.92 3.77 6.22
CA ASP A 89 -5.99 2.89 6.69
C ASP A 89 -5.52 1.44 6.90
N GLY A 90 -4.48 1.01 6.18
CA GLY A 90 -4.02 -0.38 6.24
C GLY A 90 -2.91 -0.73 5.26
N ILE A 91 -2.80 -2.03 4.99
CA ILE A 91 -1.86 -2.59 4.01
C ILE A 91 -2.62 -2.84 2.71
N ARG A 92 -2.18 -2.22 1.61
CA ARG A 92 -2.72 -2.43 0.27
C ARG A 92 -1.77 -3.34 -0.51
N PHE A 93 -2.23 -4.56 -0.79
CA PHE A 93 -1.56 -5.52 -1.67
C PHE A 93 -2.27 -5.48 -3.03
N VAL A 94 -1.54 -5.12 -4.08
CA VAL A 94 -2.06 -5.06 -5.44
C VAL A 94 -1.32 -6.08 -6.28
N LYS A 95 -2.08 -6.90 -6.98
CA LYS A 95 -1.58 -7.77 -8.03
C LYS A 95 -2.13 -7.29 -9.37
N ASP A 96 -1.25 -6.76 -10.20
CA ASP A 96 -1.66 -6.12 -11.43
C ASP A 96 -2.08 -7.13 -12.52
N ARG A 97 -2.80 -6.63 -13.53
CA ARG A 97 -3.20 -7.46 -14.67
C ARG A 97 -1.94 -7.95 -15.37
N ARG A 98 -1.86 -9.25 -15.62
CA ARG A 98 -0.71 -9.84 -16.30
C ARG A 98 -1.07 -10.96 -17.27
N PRO A 99 -0.29 -11.14 -18.34
CA PRO A 99 -0.39 -12.33 -19.16
C PRO A 99 -0.10 -13.61 -18.35
N GLN A 100 -0.80 -14.69 -18.70
CA GLN A 100 -0.51 -16.04 -18.23
C GLN A 100 -0.29 -16.99 -19.42
N CYS A 101 0.22 -18.19 -19.12
CA CYS A 101 0.41 -19.27 -20.09
C CYS A 101 1.29 -18.82 -21.27
N TRP A 102 0.70 -18.68 -22.47
CA TRP A 102 1.39 -18.32 -23.71
C TRP A 102 1.38 -16.81 -23.96
N GLY A 103 0.84 -16.01 -23.03
CA GLY A 103 0.66 -14.57 -23.19
C GLY A 103 -0.47 -14.19 -24.14
N LEU A 104 -1.48 -15.06 -24.28
CA LEU A 104 -2.68 -14.75 -25.05
C LEU A 104 -3.65 -13.95 -24.18
N ALA A 105 -4.24 -12.89 -24.73
CA ALA A 105 -5.14 -11.99 -24.01
C ALA A 105 -6.36 -12.67 -23.37
N CYS A 106 -6.81 -13.81 -23.91
CA CYS A 106 -7.90 -14.61 -23.34
C CYS A 106 -7.51 -15.36 -22.05
N THR A 107 -6.21 -15.45 -21.76
CA THR A 107 -5.65 -16.12 -20.57
C THR A 107 -5.02 -15.14 -19.59
N ASP A 108 -5.22 -13.83 -19.77
CA ASP A 108 -4.70 -12.85 -18.83
C ASP A 108 -5.35 -13.00 -17.46
N ALA A 109 -4.53 -12.94 -16.41
CA ALA A 109 -5.05 -12.77 -15.06
C ALA A 109 -5.47 -11.32 -14.88
N GLY A 110 -6.70 -11.13 -14.39
CA GLY A 110 -7.20 -9.80 -14.02
C GLY A 110 -6.44 -9.18 -12.84
N LYS A 111 -6.54 -7.85 -12.73
CA LYS A 111 -6.04 -7.08 -11.57
C LYS A 111 -6.81 -7.48 -10.32
N SER A 112 -6.11 -7.79 -9.24
CA SER A 112 -6.71 -8.02 -7.92
C SER A 112 -6.05 -7.12 -6.88
N SER A 113 -6.88 -6.45 -6.09
CA SER A 113 -6.40 -5.59 -5.00
C SER A 113 -7.03 -6.04 -3.70
N LYS A 114 -6.21 -6.16 -2.66
CA LYS A 114 -6.64 -6.51 -1.32
C LYS A 114 -6.10 -5.49 -0.33
N THR A 115 -6.99 -4.86 0.41
CA THR A 115 -6.62 -3.91 1.47
C THR A 115 -6.99 -4.50 2.82
N VAL A 116 -6.00 -4.63 3.70
CA VAL A 116 -6.16 -5.14 5.06
C VAL A 116 -6.08 -3.96 6.03
N PRO A 117 -7.19 -3.52 6.64
CA PRO A 117 -7.18 -2.37 7.54
C PRO A 117 -6.47 -2.68 8.86
N PHE A 118 -5.76 -1.70 9.44
CA PHE A 118 -4.95 -1.91 10.66
C PHE A 118 -5.74 -2.40 11.87
N ASP A 119 -7.00 -1.99 11.99
CA ASP A 119 -7.91 -2.41 13.06
C ASP A 119 -8.15 -3.93 13.05
N LYS A 120 -8.15 -4.55 11.87
CA LYS A 120 -8.37 -5.99 11.73
C LYS A 120 -7.10 -6.81 11.91
N ILE A 121 -5.91 -6.21 11.80
CA ILE A 121 -4.64 -6.93 11.92
C ILE A 121 -4.47 -7.36 13.38
N THR A 122 -4.46 -8.66 13.63
CA THR A 122 -4.16 -9.21 14.95
C THR A 122 -2.65 -9.36 15.12
N ASP A 123 -2.01 -9.98 14.13
CA ASP A 123 -0.57 -10.27 14.15
C ASP A 123 0.09 -10.04 12.79
N CYS A 124 1.40 -9.82 12.81
CA CYS A 124 2.24 -9.72 11.63
C CYS A 124 3.58 -10.38 11.93
N ASP A 125 3.78 -11.56 11.37
CA ASP A 125 4.95 -12.39 11.60
C ASP A 125 5.84 -12.48 10.37
N ILE A 126 7.14 -12.58 10.62
CA ILE A 126 8.15 -12.77 9.60
C ILE A 126 8.66 -14.19 9.78
N GLU A 127 8.37 -15.02 8.79
CA GLU A 127 8.93 -16.35 8.66
C GLU A 127 10.25 -16.23 7.89
N GLU A 128 11.34 -16.50 8.61
CA GLU A 128 12.66 -16.58 8.00
C GLU A 128 12.72 -17.77 7.03
N PRO A 129 13.49 -17.66 5.93
CA PRO A 129 13.61 -18.72 4.94
C PRO A 129 14.30 -19.95 5.56
N ALA A 130 13.48 -20.91 6.00
CA ALA A 130 13.95 -22.16 6.59
C ALA A 130 13.58 -23.36 5.71
N GLY A 131 14.48 -24.34 5.69
CA GLY A 131 14.26 -25.63 5.03
C GLY A 131 14.30 -25.59 3.50
N ASN A 132 13.70 -26.63 2.91
CA ASN A 132 13.60 -26.79 1.46
C ASN A 132 12.15 -26.57 1.05
N SER A 133 11.90 -25.64 0.14
CA SER A 133 10.55 -25.42 -0.39
C SER A 133 10.07 -26.62 -1.19
N TRP A 134 10.98 -27.30 -1.89
CA TRP A 134 10.65 -28.51 -2.61
C TRP A 134 11.88 -29.35 -2.98
N LEU A 135 11.79 -30.68 -2.74
CA LEU A 135 12.84 -31.71 -2.90
C LEU A 135 14.23 -31.29 -2.39
N CYS A 136 14.97 -30.50 -3.18
CA CYS A 136 16.34 -30.07 -2.90
C CYS A 136 16.57 -28.56 -3.09
N ILE A 137 15.52 -27.77 -3.30
CA ILE A 137 15.62 -26.31 -3.47
C ILE A 137 15.42 -25.67 -2.11
N LYS A 138 16.48 -25.00 -1.63
CA LYS A 138 16.46 -24.25 -0.38
C LYS A 138 15.48 -23.09 -0.48
N ASN A 139 14.68 -22.88 0.55
CA ASN A 139 13.91 -21.66 0.65
C ASN A 139 14.87 -20.49 0.88
N VAL A 140 14.74 -19.42 0.09
CA VAL A 140 15.56 -18.20 0.23
C VAL A 140 14.71 -16.96 0.45
N LEU A 141 13.38 -17.06 0.30
CA LEU A 141 12.48 -15.91 0.40
C LEU A 141 11.92 -15.80 1.82
N CYS A 142 12.15 -14.64 2.46
CA CYS A 142 11.42 -14.26 3.66
C CYS A 142 9.93 -14.14 3.34
N THR A 143 9.08 -14.63 4.23
CA THR A 143 7.62 -14.56 4.07
C THR A 143 7.03 -13.79 5.24
N VAL A 144 6.25 -12.76 4.95
CA VAL A 144 5.50 -11.98 5.93
C VAL A 144 4.06 -12.47 5.93
N ASN A 145 3.65 -13.03 7.06
CA ASN A 145 2.30 -13.52 7.30
C ASN A 145 1.54 -12.46 8.09
N VAL A 146 0.45 -11.93 7.51
CA VAL A 146 -0.43 -10.97 8.18
C VAL A 146 -1.73 -11.68 8.53
N ASP A 147 -1.99 -11.76 9.83
CA ASP A 147 -3.20 -12.36 10.38
C ASP A 147 -4.21 -11.30 10.78
N THR A 148 -5.48 -11.62 10.56
CA THR A 148 -6.58 -10.76 10.96
C THR A 148 -7.48 -11.47 11.95
N ALA A 149 -8.31 -10.72 12.66
CA ALA A 149 -9.28 -11.30 13.60
C ALA A 149 -10.24 -12.31 12.96
N SER A 150 -10.37 -12.30 11.62
CA SER A 150 -11.19 -13.23 10.86
C SER A 150 -10.39 -14.36 10.19
N SER A 151 -9.05 -14.38 10.29
CA SER A 151 -8.27 -15.46 9.68
C SER A 151 -8.46 -16.76 10.48
N ASN A 152 -8.75 -17.84 9.76
CA ASN A 152 -8.68 -19.17 10.35
C ASN A 152 -7.19 -19.50 10.57
N GLN A 153 -6.84 -20.11 11.71
CA GLN A 153 -5.45 -20.48 12.05
C GLN A 153 -4.70 -21.29 10.97
N ALA A 154 -5.43 -21.91 10.03
CA ALA A 154 -4.85 -22.68 8.93
C ALA A 154 -4.47 -21.84 7.69
N ARG A 155 -4.93 -20.59 7.58
CA ARG A 155 -4.70 -19.73 6.41
C ARG A 155 -4.55 -18.28 6.83
N HIS A 156 -3.35 -17.73 6.64
CA HIS A 156 -3.09 -16.31 6.81
C HIS A 156 -3.92 -15.49 5.81
N GLU A 157 -4.40 -14.33 6.25
CA GLU A 157 -5.24 -13.45 5.43
C GLU A 157 -4.44 -12.88 4.26
N LEU A 158 -3.20 -12.49 4.51
CA LEU A 158 -2.28 -11.98 3.50
C LEU A 158 -0.89 -12.56 3.74
N VAL A 159 -0.32 -13.13 2.68
CA VAL A 159 1.03 -13.72 2.67
C VAL A 159 1.83 -12.97 1.63
N ILE A 160 2.93 -12.35 2.05
CA ILE A 160 3.80 -11.55 1.19
C ILE A 160 5.19 -12.20 1.22
N SER A 161 5.68 -12.69 0.09
CA SER A 161 7.00 -13.33 0.01
C SER A 161 7.96 -12.50 -0.83
N GLY A 162 9.22 -12.44 -0.41
CA GLY A 162 10.29 -11.79 -1.18
C GLY A 162 10.37 -10.28 -1.04
N LEU A 163 9.87 -9.71 0.05
CA LEU A 163 10.08 -8.29 0.37
C LEU A 163 11.56 -8.03 0.67
N LYS A 164 12.13 -6.91 0.17
CA LYS A 164 13.55 -6.56 0.38
C LYS A 164 13.88 -6.36 1.86
N ASP A 165 13.03 -5.61 2.57
CA ASP A 165 13.20 -5.25 3.99
C ASP A 165 11.96 -5.61 4.84
N PRO A 166 11.72 -6.90 5.14
CA PRO A 166 10.51 -7.35 5.85
C PRO A 166 10.42 -6.80 7.28
N HIS A 167 11.56 -6.55 7.94
CA HIS A 167 11.58 -6.01 9.30
C HIS A 167 11.15 -4.55 9.36
N THR A 168 11.56 -3.74 8.38
CA THR A 168 11.15 -2.33 8.28
C THR A 168 9.64 -2.24 8.01
N PHE A 169 9.14 -3.09 7.11
CA PHE A 169 7.70 -3.24 6.88
C PHE A 169 6.94 -3.59 8.16
N LYS A 170 7.35 -4.63 8.90
CA LYS A 170 6.71 -5.01 10.17
C LYS A 170 6.72 -3.87 11.18
N LYS A 171 7.84 -3.17 11.36
CA LYS A 171 7.94 -2.02 12.27
C LYS A 171 6.93 -0.93 11.90
N LEU A 172 6.90 -0.52 10.63
CA LEU A 172 5.98 0.51 10.14
C LEU A 172 4.52 0.12 10.33
N VAL A 173 4.14 -1.13 10.00
CA VAL A 173 2.77 -1.64 10.21
C VAL A 173 2.37 -1.56 11.68
N TRP A 174 3.26 -1.93 12.60
CA TRP A 174 2.98 -1.86 14.04
C TRP A 174 2.89 -0.42 14.56
N THR A 175 3.73 0.49 14.07
CA THR A 175 3.65 1.91 14.42
C THR A 175 2.35 2.53 13.91
N MET A 176 2.00 2.27 12.65
CA MET A 176 0.73 2.71 12.06
C MET A 176 -0.46 2.16 12.84
N LYS A 177 -0.48 0.85 13.11
CA LYS A 177 -1.55 0.21 13.90
C LYS A 177 -1.72 0.81 15.29
N ARG A 178 -0.64 1.24 15.95
CA ARG A 178 -0.72 1.92 17.26
C ARG A 178 -1.26 3.34 17.11
N SER A 179 -0.81 4.08 16.10
CA SER A 179 -1.28 5.45 15.83
C SER A 179 -2.77 5.51 15.47
N SER A 180 -3.30 4.50 14.76
CA SER A 180 -4.71 4.46 14.35
C SER A 180 -5.68 4.27 15.53
N LYS A 181 -5.20 3.76 16.68
CA LYS A 181 -6.04 3.60 17.89
C LYS A 181 -6.22 4.90 18.68
N GLU A 182 -5.32 5.86 18.47
CA GLU A 182 -5.33 7.12 19.21
C GLU A 182 -6.24 8.17 18.56
N THR A 183 -6.65 7.99 17.31
CA THR A 183 -7.78 8.75 16.76
C THR A 183 -9.01 8.33 17.54
N PRO A 184 -9.53 9.18 18.45
CA PRO A 184 -10.75 8.84 19.16
C PRO A 184 -11.79 8.73 18.05
N ARG A 185 -12.32 7.52 17.84
CA ARG A 185 -13.63 7.40 17.19
C ARG A 185 -14.47 8.44 17.91
N PRO A 186 -15.04 9.45 17.23
CA PRO A 186 -15.95 10.39 17.88
C PRO A 186 -16.91 9.49 18.65
N ALA A 187 -16.86 9.60 19.99
CA ALA A 187 -17.57 8.68 20.86
C ALA A 187 -18.99 8.55 20.30
N PRO A 188 -19.56 7.33 20.18
CA PRO A 188 -20.93 7.19 19.75
C PRO A 188 -21.71 8.24 20.51
N SER A 189 -22.32 9.17 19.76
CA SER A 189 -22.99 10.32 20.33
C SER A 189 -23.81 9.83 21.52
N VAL A 190 -23.55 10.41 22.69
CA VAL A 190 -24.16 10.04 23.98
C VAL A 190 -25.70 10.14 23.96
N PHE A 191 -26.30 10.49 22.81
CA PHE A 191 -27.72 10.46 22.55
C PHE A 191 -28.38 9.08 22.56
N GLU A 192 -27.63 7.97 22.55
CA GLU A 192 -28.22 6.61 22.48
C GLU A 192 -28.00 5.74 23.74
N MET A 193 -27.76 6.37 24.90
CA MET A 193 -27.70 5.66 26.19
C MET A 193 -28.43 6.36 27.34
N VAL A 194 -29.46 7.16 27.05
CA VAL A 194 -30.39 7.71 28.06
C VAL A 194 -31.79 7.12 27.82
N ASP A 195 -31.96 5.82 28.07
CA ASP A 195 -33.32 5.27 28.21
C ASP A 195 -33.43 4.08 29.19
N ARG A 196 -32.43 3.88 30.07
CA ARG A 196 -32.51 2.77 31.03
C ARG A 196 -31.87 2.99 32.39
N LYS A 197 -32.27 4.06 33.08
CA LYS A 197 -32.58 4.09 34.53
C LYS A 197 -32.78 5.53 34.98
N ILE A 198 -33.98 6.05 34.76
CA ILE A 198 -34.50 7.16 35.56
C ILE A 198 -35.05 6.51 36.83
N ASN A 199 -34.30 6.59 37.92
CA ASN A 199 -34.88 6.46 39.25
C ASN A 199 -34.07 7.31 40.24
N ASN A 200 -34.68 8.46 40.57
CA ASN A 200 -34.55 9.23 41.81
C ASN A 200 -33.16 9.77 42.19
N ASN A 201 -32.76 10.88 41.56
CA ASN A 201 -32.17 12.02 42.27
C ASN A 201 -32.15 13.27 41.36
N GLU A 202 -33.34 13.82 41.13
CA GLU A 202 -33.53 15.14 40.52
C GLU A 202 -33.20 16.22 41.57
N ASN A 203 -32.03 16.86 41.43
CA ASN A 203 -31.92 18.32 41.57
C ASN A 203 -30.51 18.89 41.37
N ASP A 204 -29.46 18.07 41.24
CA ASP A 204 -28.07 18.61 41.30
C ASP A 204 -27.19 18.36 40.05
N GLN A 205 -27.71 17.70 39.01
CA GLN A 205 -26.94 17.42 37.78
C GLN A 205 -27.23 18.35 36.60
N GLY A 206 -28.32 19.12 36.63
CA GLY A 206 -28.72 19.99 35.53
C GLY A 206 -27.75 21.14 35.26
N GLU A 207 -27.17 21.72 36.32
CA GLU A 207 -26.24 22.85 36.19
C GLU A 207 -24.87 22.43 35.65
N SER A 208 -24.39 21.23 36.01
CA SER A 208 -23.09 20.73 35.55
C SER A 208 -23.06 20.52 34.03
N VAL A 209 -24.14 20.01 33.45
CA VAL A 209 -24.21 19.78 32.00
C VAL A 209 -24.38 21.09 31.24
N ALA A 210 -25.17 22.03 31.78
CA ALA A 210 -25.35 23.35 31.18
C ALA A 210 -24.04 24.16 31.15
N ASN A 211 -23.22 24.05 32.20
CA ASN A 211 -21.90 24.69 32.26
C ASN A 211 -20.92 24.06 31.25
N LEU A 212 -20.85 22.72 31.18
CA LEU A 212 -19.99 22.03 30.22
C LEU A 212 -20.34 22.37 28.75
N LEU A 213 -21.63 22.45 28.42
CA LEU A 213 -22.08 22.83 27.08
C LEU A 213 -21.78 24.29 26.73
N ARG A 214 -21.64 25.15 27.75
CA ARG A 214 -21.29 26.55 27.58
C ARG A 214 -19.78 26.69 27.32
N ASP A 215 -18.95 25.96 28.06
CA ASP A 215 -17.50 25.92 27.86
C ASP A 215 -17.14 25.38 26.46
N ILE A 216 -17.75 24.27 26.03
CA ILE A 216 -17.52 23.70 24.68
C ILE A 216 -17.92 24.70 23.58
N ARG A 217 -19.01 25.44 23.78
CA ARG A 217 -19.47 26.44 22.80
C ARG A 217 -18.51 27.62 22.69
N ASP A 218 -17.91 28.03 23.81
CA ASP A 218 -16.97 29.15 23.85
C ASP A 218 -15.61 28.73 23.26
N GLU A 219 -15.11 27.52 23.52
CA GLU A 219 -13.92 26.98 22.85
C GLU A 219 -14.09 26.89 21.33
N LEU A 220 -15.26 26.42 20.85
CA LEU A 220 -15.53 26.37 19.40
C LEU A 220 -15.59 27.76 18.75
N ARG A 221 -15.97 28.81 19.50
CA ARG A 221 -15.91 30.20 19.00
C ARG A 221 -14.48 30.70 18.89
N GLU A 222 -13.60 30.34 19.82
CA GLU A 222 -12.18 30.72 19.75
C GLU A 222 -11.46 30.03 18.60
N LEU A 223 -11.65 28.72 18.44
CA LEU A 223 -11.07 27.98 17.31
C LEU A 223 -11.51 28.54 15.95
N LYS A 224 -12.77 28.99 15.85
CA LYS A 224 -13.28 29.61 14.62
C LYS A 224 -12.66 30.98 14.35
N LYS A 225 -12.27 31.73 15.39
CA LYS A 225 -11.54 32.99 15.23
C LYS A 225 -10.10 32.72 14.75
N ILE A 226 -9.40 31.77 15.38
CA ILE A 226 -8.04 31.39 15.01
C ILE A 226 -7.97 30.93 13.55
N LYS A 227 -8.90 30.05 13.13
CA LYS A 227 -8.95 29.59 11.75
C LYS A 227 -9.18 30.73 10.75
N LYS A 228 -10.01 31.71 11.11
CA LYS A 228 -10.25 32.89 10.25
C LYS A 228 -9.02 33.79 10.17
N GLU A 229 -8.27 33.91 11.26
CA GLU A 229 -7.00 34.65 11.28
C GLU A 229 -5.94 33.97 10.40
N GLU A 230 -5.85 32.63 10.45
CA GLU A 230 -4.94 31.86 9.57
C GLU A 230 -5.28 32.02 8.08
N GLU A 231 -6.58 31.99 7.72
CA GLU A 231 -7.01 32.25 6.34
C GLU A 231 -6.63 33.66 5.87
N THR A 232 -6.78 34.69 6.72
CA THR A 232 -6.36 36.06 6.37
C THR A 232 -4.84 36.22 6.25
N VAL A 233 -4.05 35.47 7.03
CA VAL A 233 -2.58 35.51 6.91
C VAL A 233 -2.12 34.85 5.62
N GLY A 234 -2.76 33.74 5.21
CA GLY A 234 -2.47 33.07 3.95
C GLY A 234 -2.65 33.98 2.74
N GLU A 235 -3.77 34.72 2.68
CA GLU A 235 -4.09 35.62 1.57
C GLU A 235 -3.11 36.81 1.46
N VAL A 236 -2.61 37.32 2.60
CA VAL A 236 -1.59 38.38 2.62
C VAL A 236 -0.23 37.86 2.15
N VAL A 237 0.15 36.64 2.55
CA VAL A 237 1.43 36.03 2.12
C VAL A 237 1.40 35.76 0.62
N GLU A 238 0.28 35.30 0.07
CA GLU A 238 0.13 35.05 -1.37
C GLU A 238 0.24 36.35 -2.18
N GLN A 239 -0.42 37.42 -1.76
CA GLN A 239 -0.28 38.76 -2.39
C GLN A 239 1.14 39.32 -2.30
N GLN A 240 1.87 39.01 -1.22
CA GLN A 240 3.25 39.47 -1.04
C GLN A 240 4.23 38.63 -1.87
N LEU A 241 3.94 37.36 -2.14
CA LEU A 241 4.71 36.50 -3.03
C LEU A 241 4.59 36.95 -4.49
N ASP A 242 3.38 37.29 -4.95
CA ASP A 242 3.14 37.80 -6.31
C ASP A 242 3.86 39.12 -6.59
N LEU A 243 4.10 39.94 -5.55
CA LEU A 243 4.87 41.18 -5.64
C LEU A 243 6.38 40.96 -5.69
N LEU A 244 6.88 39.83 -5.17
CA LEU A 244 8.30 39.48 -5.13
C LEU A 244 8.72 38.61 -6.34
N VAL A 245 7.82 37.76 -6.83
CA VAL A 245 8.00 37.00 -8.06
C VAL A 245 7.56 37.88 -9.23
N GLY A 246 8.32 38.95 -9.46
CA GLY A 246 8.20 39.75 -10.68
C GLY A 246 8.26 38.81 -11.88
N THR A 247 7.17 38.78 -12.66
CA THR A 247 7.04 37.97 -13.87
C THR A 247 8.26 38.24 -14.78
N PRO A 248 9.03 37.20 -15.16
CA PRO A 248 10.08 37.36 -16.15
C PRO A 248 9.40 37.82 -17.44
N GLN A 249 9.75 39.03 -17.87
CA GLN A 249 9.35 39.59 -19.15
C GLN A 249 9.86 38.63 -20.25
N GLU A 250 8.93 37.94 -20.91
CA GLU A 250 9.22 37.07 -22.04
C GLU A 250 9.71 37.91 -23.23
N ASP A 251 11.04 38.05 -23.34
CA ASP A 251 11.67 38.52 -24.56
C ASP A 251 12.04 37.33 -25.46
N HIS A 252 11.46 37.36 -26.65
CA HIS A 252 12.00 36.91 -27.94
C HIS A 252 12.14 35.42 -28.28
N GLN A 253 11.25 35.01 -29.21
CA GLN A 253 11.58 34.51 -30.56
C GLN A 253 12.95 33.82 -30.75
N VAL A 254 12.94 32.51 -30.98
CA VAL A 254 13.75 31.90 -32.07
C VAL A 254 12.95 30.76 -32.72
N SER A 255 12.50 31.06 -33.93
CA SER A 255 12.13 30.09 -34.96
C SER A 255 13.35 29.24 -35.35
N SER A 256 13.24 27.92 -35.33
CA SER A 256 14.14 27.04 -36.09
C SER A 256 13.41 25.77 -36.48
N GLN A 257 12.88 25.81 -37.70
CA GLN A 257 12.54 24.65 -38.51
C GLN A 257 13.80 23.80 -38.73
N ALA A 258 13.74 22.51 -38.40
CA ALA A 258 14.71 21.54 -38.88
C ALA A 258 13.95 20.32 -39.42
N SER A 259 13.83 20.30 -40.75
CA SER A 259 13.39 19.19 -41.58
C SER A 259 14.38 18.02 -41.49
N LEU A 260 13.87 16.82 -41.21
CA LEU A 260 14.61 15.55 -41.35
C LEU A 260 14.18 14.85 -42.65
N PRO A 261 15.14 14.40 -43.50
CA PRO A 261 14.82 13.73 -44.75
C PRO A 261 14.50 12.24 -44.52
N THR A 262 13.42 11.80 -45.15
CA THR A 262 13.14 10.41 -45.51
C THR A 262 14.22 9.86 -46.43
N ASN A 263 14.70 8.65 -46.15
CA ASN A 263 15.41 7.85 -47.14
C ASN A 263 14.75 6.47 -47.25
N PRO A 264 14.38 6.02 -48.47
CA PRO A 264 13.95 4.66 -48.74
C PRO A 264 15.14 3.81 -49.20
N GLU A 265 15.25 2.59 -48.68
CA GLU A 265 15.55 1.32 -49.38
C GLU A 265 15.68 0.16 -48.38
#